data_AF-A0A496V318-F1
#
_entry.id   AF-A0A496V318-F1
#
_cell.length_a   1.000
_cell.length_b   1.000
_cell.length_c   1.000
_cell.angle_alpha   90.00
_cell.angle_beta   90.00
_cell.angle_gamma   90.00
#
_symmetry.space_group_name_H-M   'P 1'
#
loop_
_entity.id
_entity.type
_entity.pdbx_description
1 polymer ?
#
loop_
_entity_poly.entity_id
_entity_poly.type
_entity_poly.pdbx_seq_one_letter_code
_entity_poly.pdbx_strand_id
1 'polypeptide(L)'
;MTTSVFFLQRVNDHLQYLNHINQTLENDRCFEEHTHIDCFKGSSDTECKLGHWLYDEGSAEISVLENQRIKELFDGLFEPHIRFHAISKEAINKRQAGDKKGAQAAIAEMKKISNLLTSHMLELETLLRKEGVV
;
A
#
# COMPACT_ATOMS: atom_id res chain seq x y z
N MET A 1 7.72 -17.26 5.89
CA MET A 1 6.98 -17.55 7.15
C MET A 1 6.52 -16.25 7.76
N THR A 2 5.25 -15.95 7.54
CA THR A 2 4.52 -14.83 8.14
C THR A 2 4.54 -14.94 9.67
N THR A 3 4.90 -13.86 10.37
CA THR A 3 4.86 -13.80 11.84
C THR A 3 3.51 -13.28 12.32
N SER A 4 3.18 -13.52 13.59
CA SER A 4 1.98 -12.99 14.27
C SER A 4 1.88 -11.46 14.33
N VAL A 5 2.72 -10.71 13.62
CA VAL A 5 2.63 -9.25 13.54
C VAL A 5 2.84 -8.75 12.11
N PHE A 6 2.93 -9.64 11.13
CA PHE A 6 3.27 -9.29 9.76
C PHE A 6 2.30 -8.26 9.18
N PHE A 7 0.99 -8.54 9.19
CA PHE A 7 0.00 -7.65 8.59
C PHE A 7 -0.13 -6.33 9.37
N LEU A 8 0.00 -6.37 10.70
CA LEU A 8 0.04 -5.15 11.52
C LEU A 8 1.21 -4.23 11.13
N GLN A 9 2.39 -4.81 10.87
CA GLN A 9 3.51 -4.03 10.35
C GLN A 9 3.24 -3.51 8.93
N ARG A 10 2.61 -4.29 8.04
CA ARG A 10 2.27 -3.82 6.69
C ARG A 10 1.24 -2.68 6.70
N VAL A 11 0.30 -2.68 7.64
CA VAL A 11 -0.61 -1.56 7.88
C VAL A 11 0.18 -0.30 8.25
N ASN A 12 1.11 -0.41 9.20
CA ASN A 12 1.97 0.70 9.58
C ASN A 12 2.85 1.18 8.40
N ASP A 13 3.42 0.28 7.62
CA ASP A 13 4.24 0.61 6.45
C ASP A 13 3.44 1.44 5.42
N HIS A 14 2.16 1.10 5.16
CA HIS A 14 1.30 1.88 4.27
C HIS A 14 0.92 3.25 4.82
N LEU A 15 0.73 3.38 6.14
CA LEU A 15 0.50 4.68 6.79
C LEU A 15 1.73 5.59 6.65
N GLN A 16 2.93 5.04 6.85
CA GLN A 16 4.18 5.77 6.66
C GLN A 16 4.37 6.19 5.20
N TYR A 17 4.10 5.28 4.26
CA TYR A 17 4.13 5.59 2.83
C TYR A 17 3.22 6.77 2.49
N LEU A 18 1.96 6.76 2.95
CA LEU A 18 1.01 7.83 2.71
C LEU A 18 1.48 9.17 3.30
N ASN A 19 2.11 9.14 4.48
CA ASN A 19 2.70 10.34 5.09
C ASN A 19 3.86 10.88 4.26
N HIS A 20 4.76 10.04 3.74
CA HIS A 20 5.86 10.48 2.89
C HIS A 20 5.39 11.06 1.55
N ILE A 21 4.32 10.51 0.97
CA ILE A 21 3.69 11.12 -0.21
C ILE A 21 3.11 12.49 0.15
N ASN A 22 2.36 12.62 1.25
CA ASN A 22 1.82 13.94 1.67
C ASN A 22 2.93 14.97 1.88
N GLN A 23 3.99 14.61 2.61
CA GLN A 23 5.15 15.46 2.84
C GLN A 23 5.78 15.93 1.52
N THR A 24 5.88 15.04 0.54
CA THR A 24 6.37 15.38 -0.80
C THR A 24 5.45 16.38 -1.48
N LEU A 25 4.14 16.14 -1.49
CA LEU A 25 3.15 16.97 -2.20
C LEU A 25 2.98 18.37 -1.58
N GLU A 26 3.16 18.49 -0.27
CA GLU A 26 3.08 19.74 0.49
C GLU A 26 4.36 20.59 0.38
N ASN A 27 5.50 19.96 0.10
CA ASN A 27 6.77 20.67 -0.07
C ASN A 27 6.93 21.19 -1.49
N ASP A 28 6.67 22.49 -1.72
CA ASP A 28 6.84 23.13 -3.03
C ASP A 28 8.26 22.92 -3.62
N ARG A 29 9.29 22.86 -2.77
CA ARG A 29 10.68 22.62 -3.20
C ARG A 29 10.90 21.27 -3.86
N CYS A 30 10.00 20.30 -3.65
CA CYS A 30 10.04 19.01 -4.35
C CYS A 30 9.70 19.09 -5.84
N PHE A 31 9.17 20.24 -6.29
CA PHE A 31 8.70 20.49 -7.64
C PHE A 31 9.32 21.76 -8.27
N GLU A 32 10.20 22.45 -7.54
CA GLU A 32 10.96 23.59 -8.05
C GLU A 32 12.14 23.10 -8.91
N GLU A 33 12.27 23.68 -10.10
CA GLU A 33 13.43 23.46 -10.95
C GLU A 33 14.70 23.99 -10.24
N HIS A 34 15.83 23.27 -10.36
CA HIS A 34 17.13 23.63 -9.77
C HIS A 34 17.28 23.46 -8.25
N THR A 35 16.33 22.81 -7.56
CA THR A 35 16.50 22.41 -6.15
C THR A 35 17.02 20.97 -6.03
N HIS A 36 18.17 20.78 -5.37
CA HIS A 36 18.70 19.45 -5.02
C HIS A 36 18.09 18.94 -3.69
N ILE A 37 16.79 18.66 -3.67
CA ILE A 37 16.16 17.94 -2.57
C ILE A 37 15.78 16.53 -3.03
N ASP A 38 16.16 15.53 -2.23
CA ASP A 38 15.68 14.17 -2.37
C ASP A 38 14.27 14.07 -1.75
N CYS A 39 13.26 14.05 -2.61
CA CYS A 39 11.86 13.87 -2.20
C CYS A 39 11.39 12.48 -2.56
N PHE A 40 10.59 11.89 -1.69
CA PHE A 40 10.01 10.57 -1.92
C PHE A 40 9.16 10.54 -3.20
N LYS A 41 9.46 9.61 -4.12
CA LYS A 41 8.77 9.50 -5.42
C LYS A 41 7.75 8.36 -5.49
N GLY A 42 7.46 7.73 -4.35
CA GLY A 42 6.71 6.48 -4.32
C GLY A 42 7.55 5.28 -4.71
N SER A 43 6.94 4.09 -4.64
CA SER A 43 7.52 2.82 -5.09
C SER A 43 6.51 2.04 -5.94
N SER A 44 6.97 0.99 -6.62
CA SER A 44 6.09 -0.01 -7.21
C SER A 44 5.34 -0.80 -6.13
N ASP A 45 4.20 -1.37 -6.49
CA ASP A 45 3.45 -2.29 -5.62
C ASP A 45 4.29 -3.54 -5.30
N THR A 46 5.07 -4.03 -6.28
CA THR A 46 5.96 -5.19 -6.11
C THR A 46 7.22 -4.93 -5.27
N GLU A 47 7.53 -3.68 -4.94
CA GLU A 47 8.76 -3.30 -4.21
C GLU A 47 8.52 -3.10 -2.70
N CYS A 48 7.25 -3.11 -2.27
CA CYS A 48 6.92 -3.00 -0.87
C CYS A 48 6.91 -4.41 -0.22
N LYS A 49 7.10 -4.48 1.11
CA LYS A 49 7.12 -5.76 1.83
C LYS A 49 5.82 -6.56 1.69
N LEU A 50 4.67 -5.88 1.55
CA LEU A 50 3.41 -6.55 1.28
C LEU A 50 3.41 -7.13 -0.14
N GLY A 51 3.86 -6.35 -1.13
CA GLY A 51 4.00 -6.79 -2.52
C GLY A 51 4.88 -8.00 -2.67
N HIS A 52 6.10 -7.96 -2.11
CA HIS A 52 6.99 -9.13 -2.11
C HIS A 52 6.29 -10.36 -1.55
N TRP A 53 5.59 -10.24 -0.43
CA TRP A 53 4.84 -11.37 0.11
C TRP A 53 3.69 -11.81 -0.81
N LEU A 54 2.89 -10.89 -1.36
CA LEU A 54 1.77 -11.23 -2.25
C LEU A 54 2.22 -11.99 -3.49
N TYR A 55 3.32 -11.56 -4.11
CA TYR A 55 3.81 -12.12 -5.37
C TYR A 55 4.76 -13.33 -5.18
N ASP A 56 5.36 -13.47 -4.00
CA ASP A 56 6.27 -14.58 -3.69
C ASP A 56 5.63 -15.58 -2.69
N GLU A 57 5.93 -15.44 -1.39
CA GLU A 57 5.63 -16.45 -0.37
C GLU A 57 4.13 -16.65 -0.12
N GLY A 58 3.34 -15.58 -0.21
CA GLY A 58 1.94 -15.56 0.20
C GLY A 58 1.06 -16.49 -0.61
N SER A 59 1.31 -16.64 -1.93
CA SER A 59 0.55 -17.58 -2.75
C SER A 59 0.72 -19.02 -2.26
N ALA A 60 1.95 -19.42 -1.92
CA ALA A 60 2.23 -20.75 -1.38
C ALA A 60 1.60 -20.94 0.01
N GLU A 61 1.78 -19.97 0.91
CA GLU A 61 1.23 -20.02 2.28
C GLU A 61 -0.31 -20.11 2.29
N ILE A 62 -0.99 -19.40 1.39
CA ILE A 62 -2.46 -19.40 1.31
C ILE A 62 -3.01 -20.61 0.55
N SER A 63 -2.29 -21.12 -0.46
CA SER A 63 -2.77 -22.23 -1.31
C SER A 63 -3.07 -23.53 -0.55
N VAL A 64 -2.33 -23.79 0.53
CA VAL A 64 -2.45 -25.01 1.35
C VAL A 64 -3.61 -24.97 2.34
N LEU A 65 -4.27 -23.81 2.49
CA LEU A 65 -5.39 -23.65 3.41
C LEU A 65 -6.71 -24.05 2.73
N GLU A 66 -7.59 -24.71 3.46
CA GLU A 66 -8.93 -25.08 2.95
C GLU A 66 -9.95 -23.95 3.10
N ASN A 67 -9.60 -22.89 3.85
CA ASN A 67 -10.51 -21.80 4.17
C ASN A 67 -10.73 -20.86 2.95
N GLN A 68 -11.91 -20.96 2.34
CA GLN A 68 -12.27 -20.17 1.15
C GLN A 68 -12.26 -18.66 1.41
N ARG A 69 -12.65 -18.22 2.61
CA ARG A 69 -12.67 -16.79 2.96
C ARG A 69 -11.26 -16.20 2.99
N ILE A 70 -10.27 -16.97 3.45
CA ILE A 70 -8.86 -16.56 3.45
C ILE A 70 -8.37 -16.36 2.00
N LYS A 71 -8.72 -17.28 1.09
CA LYS A 71 -8.37 -17.16 -0.34
C LYS A 71 -8.98 -15.93 -0.99
N GLU A 72 -10.27 -15.68 -0.75
CA GLU A 72 -10.97 -14.49 -1.24
C GLU A 72 -10.33 -13.18 -0.73
N LEU A 73 -9.95 -13.14 0.55
CA LEU A 73 -9.29 -11.98 1.13
C LEU A 73 -7.90 -11.76 0.52
N PHE A 74 -7.14 -12.85 0.32
CA PHE A 74 -5.82 -12.80 -0.31
C PHE A 74 -5.92 -12.27 -1.74
N ASP A 75 -6.79 -12.83 -2.58
CA ASP A 75 -7.02 -12.37 -3.95
C ASP A 75 -7.52 -10.92 -3.97
N GLY A 76 -8.35 -10.56 -2.99
CA GLY A 76 -8.87 -9.21 -2.79
C GLY A 76 -7.83 -8.15 -2.44
N LEU A 77 -6.58 -8.52 -2.11
CA LEU A 77 -5.51 -7.56 -1.82
C LEU A 77 -4.84 -7.01 -3.09
N PHE A 78 -4.76 -7.78 -4.18
CA PHE A 78 -3.92 -7.44 -5.34
C PHE A 78 -4.36 -6.14 -6.02
N GLU A 79 -5.59 -6.09 -6.52
CA GLU A 79 -6.09 -4.93 -7.27
C GLU A 79 -6.07 -3.62 -6.46
N PRO A 80 -6.59 -3.55 -5.21
CA PRO A 80 -6.50 -2.33 -4.44
C PRO A 80 -5.05 -1.94 -4.10
N HIS A 81 -4.13 -2.91 -3.96
CA HIS A 81 -2.72 -2.62 -3.70
C HIS A 81 -2.03 -2.01 -4.93
N ILE A 82 -2.24 -2.58 -6.12
CA ILE A 82 -1.78 -2.03 -7.40
C ILE A 82 -2.29 -0.59 -7.56
N ARG A 83 -3.61 -0.39 -7.34
CA ARG A 83 -4.24 0.92 -7.47
C ARG A 83 -3.71 1.93 -6.45
N PHE A 84 -3.44 1.52 -5.21
CA PHE A 84 -2.84 2.40 -4.19
C PHE A 84 -1.50 2.99 -4.65
N HIS A 85 -0.61 2.14 -5.17
CA HIS A 85 0.69 2.58 -5.67
C HIS A 85 0.56 3.40 -6.97
N ALA A 86 -0.33 3.01 -7.88
CA ALA A 86 -0.59 3.76 -9.11
C ALA A 86 -1.08 5.19 -8.83
N ILE A 87 -2.04 5.37 -7.91
CA ILE A 87 -2.57 6.70 -7.56
C ILE A 87 -1.49 7.57 -6.89
N SER A 88 -0.55 6.97 -6.14
CA SER A 88 0.56 7.74 -5.56
C SER A 88 1.44 8.39 -6.63
N LYS A 89 1.72 7.67 -7.72
CA LYS A 89 2.44 8.19 -8.89
C LYS A 89 1.63 9.26 -9.60
N GLU A 90 0.32 9.03 -9.76
CA GLU A 90 -0.59 10.01 -10.35
C GLU A 90 -0.63 11.32 -9.55
N ALA A 91 -0.68 11.25 -8.22
CA ALA A 91 -0.68 12.43 -7.35
C ALA A 91 0.59 13.27 -7.52
N ILE A 92 1.76 12.62 -7.60
CA ILE A 92 3.04 13.29 -7.86
C ILE A 92 3.05 13.92 -9.25
N ASN A 93 2.60 13.21 -10.29
CA ASN A 93 2.55 13.73 -11.66
C ASN A 93 1.62 14.94 -11.78
N LYS A 94 0.43 14.89 -11.17
CA LYS A 94 -0.49 16.03 -11.10
C LYS A 94 0.15 17.22 -10.41
N ARG A 95 0.87 16.99 -9.32
CA ARG A 95 1.57 18.04 -8.59
C ARG A 95 2.71 18.67 -9.38
N GLN A 96 3.48 17.86 -10.11
CA GLN A 96 4.51 18.31 -11.06
C GLN A 96 3.91 19.16 -12.18
N ALA A 97 2.72 18.82 -12.67
CA ALA A 97 1.99 19.59 -13.66
C ALA A 97 1.32 20.88 -13.09
N GLY A 98 1.52 21.20 -11.82
CA GLY A 98 0.92 22.36 -11.15
C GLY A 98 -0.53 22.14 -10.67
N ASP A 99 -1.12 20.97 -10.89
CA ASP A 99 -2.47 20.61 -10.45
C ASP A 99 -2.49 20.19 -8.97
N LYS A 100 -2.41 21.19 -8.08
CA LYS A 100 -2.47 20.98 -6.63
C LYS A 100 -3.79 20.32 -6.20
N LYS A 101 -4.91 20.68 -6.81
CA LYS A 101 -6.25 20.16 -6.45
C LYS A 101 -6.40 18.70 -6.86
N GLY A 102 -5.98 18.34 -8.07
CA GLY A 102 -6.00 16.96 -8.52
C GLY A 102 -5.07 16.06 -7.72
N ALA A 103 -3.90 16.56 -7.30
CA ALA A 103 -3.01 15.82 -6.40
C ALA A 103 -3.69 15.55 -5.04
N GLN A 104 -4.38 16.54 -4.46
CA GLN A 104 -5.14 16.36 -3.22
C GLN A 104 -6.31 15.37 -3.39
N ALA A 105 -7.01 15.40 -4.52
CA ALA A 105 -8.07 14.45 -4.83
C ALA A 105 -7.53 13.01 -4.92
N ALA A 106 -6.39 12.82 -5.57
CA ALA A 106 -5.70 11.54 -5.64
C ALA A 106 -5.32 11.02 -4.24
N ILE A 107 -4.82 11.89 -3.35
CA ILE A 107 -4.55 11.51 -1.96
C ILE A 107 -5.80 11.09 -1.20
N ALA A 108 -6.92 11.79 -1.39
CA ALA A 108 -8.18 11.41 -0.76
C ALA A 108 -8.64 10.01 -1.23
N GLU A 109 -8.39 9.68 -2.49
CA GLU A 109 -8.65 8.34 -3.03
C GLU A 109 -7.69 7.28 -2.46
N MET A 110 -6.39 7.59 -2.37
CA MET A 110 -5.42 6.70 -1.71
C MET A 110 -5.81 6.37 -0.28
N LYS A 111 -6.30 7.34 0.49
CA LYS A 111 -6.76 7.11 1.88
C LYS A 111 -7.93 6.11 1.93
N LYS A 112 -8.88 6.19 0.98
CA LYS A 112 -10.00 5.24 0.90
C LYS A 112 -9.50 3.82 0.60
N ILE A 113 -8.57 3.69 -0.34
CA ILE A 113 -8.00 2.39 -0.72
C ILE A 113 -7.12 1.83 0.40
N SER A 114 -6.34 2.67 1.08
CA SER A 114 -5.54 2.28 2.25
C SER A 114 -6.41 1.73 3.39
N ASN A 115 -7.57 2.33 3.64
CA ASN A 115 -8.53 1.79 4.60
C ASN A 115 -9.06 0.41 4.16
N LEU A 116 -9.38 0.23 2.88
CA LEU A 116 -9.83 -1.06 2.33
C LEU A 116 -8.76 -2.16 2.49
N LEU A 117 -7.50 -1.84 2.15
CA LEU A 117 -6.36 -2.73 2.32
C LEU A 117 -6.14 -3.08 3.79
N THR A 118 -6.24 -2.08 4.67
CA THR A 118 -6.12 -2.28 6.12
C THR A 118 -7.19 -3.23 6.65
N SER A 119 -8.45 -3.05 6.24
CA SER A 119 -9.52 -3.98 6.63
C SER A 119 -9.27 -5.41 6.17
N HIS A 120 -8.85 -5.61 4.91
CA HIS A 120 -8.52 -6.95 4.39
C HIS A 120 -7.34 -7.58 5.15
N MET A 121 -6.28 -6.83 5.38
CA MET A 121 -5.09 -7.31 6.10
C MET A 121 -5.40 -7.70 7.55
N LEU A 122 -6.22 -6.92 8.27
CA LEU A 122 -6.61 -7.22 9.64
C LEU A 122 -7.56 -8.42 9.73
N GLU A 123 -8.46 -8.57 8.75
CA GLU A 123 -9.34 -9.74 8.68
C GLU A 123 -8.52 -11.01 8.37
N LEU A 124 -7.60 -10.92 7.41
CA LEU A 124 -6.71 -12.01 7.02
C LEU A 124 -5.84 -12.46 8.19
N GLU A 125 -5.22 -11.52 8.91
CA GLU A 125 -4.49 -11.79 10.17
C GLU A 125 -5.36 -12.52 11.20
N THR A 126 -6.60 -12.06 11.40
CA THR A 126 -7.52 -12.67 12.37
C THR A 126 -7.86 -14.11 11.99
N LEU A 127 -8.08 -14.39 10.70
CA LEU A 127 -8.41 -15.74 10.23
C LEU A 127 -7.19 -16.65 10.26
N LEU A 128 -6.02 -16.19 9.81
CA LEU A 128 -4.78 -16.98 9.84
C LEU A 128 -4.38 -17.38 11.26
N ARG A 129 -4.62 -16.52 12.26
CA ARG A 129 -4.45 -16.88 13.68
C ARG A 129 -5.37 -18.01 14.13
N LYS A 130 -6.62 -18.02 13.66
CA LYS A 130 -7.59 -19.07 13.99
C LYS A 130 -7.20 -20.41 13.37
N GLU A 131 -6.56 -20.38 12.20
CA GLU A 131 -6.00 -21.56 11.52
C GLU A 131 -4.64 -22.00 12.10
N GLY A 132 -4.07 -21.25 13.06
CA GLY A 132 -2.77 -21.56 13.68
C GLY A 132 -1.57 -21.35 12.75
N VAL A 133 -1.74 -20.55 11.69
CA VAL A 133 -0.69 -20.24 10.70
C VAL A 133 0.25 -19.15 11.23
N VAL A 134 -0.30 -18.18 11.98
CA VAL A 134 0.41 -17.04 12.57
C VAL A 134 0.02 -16.82 14.03
#